data_AF-Q08QP7-F1
#
_entry.id   AF-Q08QP7-F1
#
_cell.length_a   1.000
_cell.length_b   1.000
_cell.length_c   1.000
_cell.angle_alpha   90.00
_cell.angle_beta   90.00
_cell.angle_gamma   90.00
#
_symmetry.space_group_name_H-M   'P 1'
#
loop_
_entity.id
_entity.type
_entity.pdbx_description
1 polymer ?
#
loop_
_entity_poly.entity_id
_entity_poly.type
_entity_poly.pdbx_seq_one_letter_code
_entity_poly.pdbx_strand_id
1 'polypeptide(L)'
;MTSPAAGKLIGWIAEDLGAQLEIDPRMIDVHERFSRYGLDSLGAIALVRKLAQRLDRPVSPVAVWRFPTPHALAEHLCGNTSADAPSEAEEAPQGPSGSPDEPIAIVGMACRFPGAPSLA
;
A
#
# COMPACT_ATOMS: atom_id res chain seq x y z
N MET A 1 0.39 18.58 -19.92
CA MET A 1 0.59 17.61 -18.82
C MET A 1 0.38 16.23 -19.41
N THR A 2 1.46 15.59 -19.85
CA THR A 2 1.39 14.39 -20.69
C THR A 2 1.47 13.17 -19.78
N SER A 3 0.41 12.36 -19.73
CA SER A 3 0.44 11.08 -19.02
C SER A 3 1.56 10.22 -19.63
N PRO A 4 2.52 9.71 -18.83
CA PRO A 4 3.61 8.90 -19.36
C PRO A 4 3.06 7.60 -19.95
N ALA A 5 3.70 7.10 -21.01
CA ALA A 5 3.37 5.80 -21.58
C ALA A 5 3.66 4.66 -20.58
N ALA A 6 2.88 3.58 -20.64
CA ALA A 6 2.97 2.45 -19.72
C ALA A 6 4.39 1.87 -19.66
N GLY A 7 5.08 1.78 -20.80
CA GLY A 7 6.48 1.32 -20.85
C GLY A 7 7.45 2.15 -20.01
N LYS A 8 7.24 3.47 -19.90
CA LYS A 8 8.06 4.35 -19.07
C LYS A 8 7.81 4.12 -17.58
N LEU A 9 6.55 3.90 -17.21
CA LEU A 9 6.16 3.57 -15.83
C LEU A 9 6.71 2.22 -15.40
N ILE A 10 6.65 1.21 -16.27
CA ILE A 10 7.25 -0.11 -16.01
C ILE A 10 8.76 0.05 -15.73
N GLY A 11 9.46 0.84 -16.53
CA GLY A 11 10.88 1.14 -16.31
C GLY A 11 11.14 1.77 -14.95
N TRP A 12 10.34 2.76 -14.56
CA TRP A 12 10.47 3.40 -13.24
C TRP A 12 10.17 2.46 -12.08
N ILE A 13 9.17 1.57 -12.22
CA ILE A 13 8.83 0.59 -11.20
C ILE A 13 9.98 -0.43 -11.05
N ALA A 14 10.52 -0.93 -12.16
CA ALA A 14 11.64 -1.87 -12.14
C ALA A 14 12.92 -1.23 -11.58
N GLU A 15 13.22 0.02 -11.94
CA GLU A 15 14.33 0.79 -11.36
C GLU A 15 14.21 0.93 -9.84
N ASP A 16 13.03 1.31 -9.35
CA ASP A 16 12.82 1.49 -7.92
C ASP A 16 12.85 0.18 -7.16
N LEU A 17 12.21 -0.86 -7.69
CA LEU A 17 12.22 -2.20 -7.10
C LEU A 17 13.63 -2.78 -7.06
N GLY A 18 14.42 -2.61 -8.12
CA GLY A 18 15.81 -3.05 -8.17
C GLY A 18 16.70 -2.30 -7.17
N ALA A 19 16.48 -0.99 -7.01
CA ALA A 19 17.20 -0.20 -6.01
C ALA A 19 16.82 -0.58 -4.57
N GLN A 20 15.56 -0.94 -4.30
CA GLN A 20 15.12 -1.36 -2.96
C GLN A 20 15.61 -2.76 -2.58
N LEU A 21 15.72 -3.67 -3.56
CA LEU A 21 15.99 -5.08 -3.32
C LEU A 21 17.41 -5.51 -3.72
N GLU A 22 18.25 -4.57 -4.15
CA GLU A 22 19.60 -4.82 -4.66
C GLU A 22 19.63 -5.83 -5.83
N ILE A 23 18.59 -5.77 -6.68
CA ILE A 23 18.44 -6.60 -7.88
C ILE A 23 18.67 -5.72 -9.12
N ASP A 24 19.38 -6.22 -10.12
CA ASP A 24 19.48 -5.52 -11.42
C ASP A 24 18.05 -5.33 -12.00
N PRO A 25 17.62 -4.10 -12.30
CA PRO A 25 16.28 -3.84 -12.87
C PRO A 25 15.98 -4.66 -14.13
N ARG A 26 17.00 -5.07 -14.89
CA ARG A 26 16.85 -5.89 -16.10
C ARG A 26 16.51 -7.36 -15.81
N MET A 27 16.76 -7.80 -14.58
CA MET A 27 16.44 -9.15 -14.11
C MET A 27 15.04 -9.24 -13.48
N ILE A 28 14.34 -8.11 -13.36
CA ILE A 28 12.98 -8.05 -12.84
C ILE A 28 12.01 -8.35 -13.98
N ASP A 29 11.24 -9.41 -13.81
CA ASP A 29 10.14 -9.75 -14.69
C ASP A 29 8.95 -8.83 -14.37
N VAL A 30 8.51 -8.11 -15.39
CA VAL A 30 7.43 -7.11 -15.30
C VAL A 30 6.06 -7.74 -15.11
N HIS A 31 5.93 -9.05 -15.32
CA HIS A 31 4.72 -9.83 -15.08
C HIS A 31 4.74 -10.61 -13.77
N GLU A 32 5.88 -10.61 -13.07
CA GLU A 32 6.02 -11.30 -11.80
C GLU A 32 5.54 -10.43 -10.64
N ARG A 33 5.08 -11.10 -9.58
CA ARG A 33 4.52 -10.41 -8.41
C ARG A 33 5.59 -9.74 -7.58
N PHE A 34 5.29 -8.55 -7.08
CA PHE A 34 6.17 -7.83 -6.15
C PHE A 34 6.57 -8.67 -4.92
N SER A 35 5.63 -9.46 -4.38
CA SER A 35 5.87 -10.33 -3.23
C SER A 35 6.89 -11.44 -3.48
N ARG A 36 7.08 -11.87 -4.74
CA ARG A 36 8.10 -12.87 -5.09
C ARG A 36 9.52 -12.32 -4.96
N TYR A 37 9.67 -11.02 -5.19
CA TYR A 37 10.94 -10.31 -4.99
C TYR A 37 11.17 -9.92 -3.52
N GLY A 38 10.17 -10.10 -2.64
CA GLY A 38 10.27 -9.74 -1.23
C GLY A 38 9.88 -8.29 -0.94
N LEU A 39 9.12 -7.63 -1.82
CA LEU A 39 8.58 -6.31 -1.52
C LEU A 39 7.61 -6.40 -0.32
N ASP A 40 7.91 -5.63 0.73
CA ASP A 40 7.09 -5.54 1.93
C ASP A 40 6.15 -4.32 1.91
N SER A 41 5.37 -4.16 2.99
CA SER A 41 4.43 -3.04 3.12
C SER A 41 5.12 -1.66 3.08
N LEU A 42 6.32 -1.54 3.65
CA LEU A 42 7.05 -0.27 3.71
C LEU A 42 7.62 0.08 2.34
N GLY A 43 8.21 -0.89 1.65
CA GLY A 43 8.74 -0.78 0.30
C GLY A 43 7.64 -0.46 -0.72
N ALA A 44 6.47 -1.08 -0.58
CA ALA A 44 5.29 -0.78 -1.39
C ALA A 44 4.82 0.67 -1.21
N ILE A 45 4.76 1.18 0.03
CA ILE A 45 4.41 2.58 0.31
C ILE A 45 5.48 3.52 -0.27
N ALA A 46 6.77 3.18 -0.14
CA ALA A 46 7.86 3.98 -0.69
C ALA A 46 7.82 4.05 -2.22
N LEU A 47 7.56 2.93 -2.89
CA LEU A 47 7.38 2.84 -4.34
C LEU A 47 6.23 3.76 -4.80
N VAL A 48 5.07 3.65 -4.15
CA VAL A 48 3.89 4.47 -4.46
C VAL A 48 4.16 5.95 -4.25
N ARG A 49 4.83 6.32 -3.16
CA ARG A 49 5.22 7.73 -2.90
C ARG A 49 6.12 8.28 -3.99
N LYS A 50 7.12 7.53 -4.44
CA LYS A 50 8.01 7.96 -5.53
C LYS A 50 7.28 8.08 -6.86
N LEU A 51 6.36 7.16 -7.14
CA LEU A 51 5.49 7.24 -8.34
C LEU A 51 4.58 8.46 -8.28
N ALA A 52 3.94 8.73 -7.14
CA ALA A 52 3.10 9.91 -6.94
C ALA A 52 3.86 11.21 -7.17
N GLN A 53 5.09 11.30 -6.65
CA GLN A 53 5.99 12.45 -6.88
C GLN A 53 6.36 12.62 -8.36
N ARG A 54 6.69 11.53 -9.07
CA ARG A 54 7.05 11.60 -10.51
C ARG A 54 5.86 11.90 -11.41
N LEU A 55 4.67 11.48 -11.01
CA LEU A 55 3.42 11.69 -11.74
C LEU A 55 2.71 13.00 -11.38
N ASP A 56 3.20 13.71 -10.36
CA ASP A 56 2.61 14.93 -9.81
C ASP A 56 1.12 14.77 -9.47
N ARG A 57 0.75 13.59 -8.92
CA ARG A 57 -0.63 13.25 -8.54
C ARG A 57 -0.65 12.22 -7.41
N PRO A 58 -1.72 12.16 -6.60
CA PRO A 58 -1.87 11.11 -5.60
C PRO A 58 -2.03 9.73 -6.26
N VAL A 59 -1.48 8.71 -5.60
CA VAL A 59 -1.63 7.29 -5.97
C VAL A 59 -1.95 6.54 -4.69
N SER A 60 -3.03 5.74 -4.67
CA SER A 60 -3.37 4.95 -3.49
C SER A 60 -2.30 3.88 -3.22
N PRO A 61 -1.85 3.71 -1.96
CA PRO A 61 -0.98 2.60 -1.60
C PRO A 61 -1.63 1.24 -1.90
N VAL A 62 -2.95 1.14 -1.82
CA VAL A 62 -3.71 -0.10 -2.10
C VAL A 62 -3.53 -0.58 -3.55
N ALA A 63 -3.12 0.30 -4.48
CA ALA A 63 -2.88 -0.06 -5.87
C ALA A 63 -1.84 -1.18 -6.03
N VAL A 64 -0.80 -1.24 -5.18
CA VAL A 64 0.22 -2.30 -5.23
C VAL A 64 -0.37 -3.68 -4.91
N TRP A 65 -1.41 -3.75 -4.08
CA TRP A 65 -2.09 -4.99 -3.74
C TRP A 65 -3.13 -5.38 -4.78
N ARG A 66 -3.83 -4.41 -5.38
CA ARG A 66 -4.80 -4.65 -6.47
C ARG A 66 -4.13 -5.02 -7.78
N PHE A 67 -2.95 -4.45 -8.03
CA PHE A 67 -2.16 -4.63 -9.24
C PHE A 67 -0.77 -5.12 -8.84
N PRO A 68 -0.62 -6.41 -8.49
CA PRO A 68 0.57 -6.94 -7.83
C PRO A 68 1.77 -7.13 -8.75
N THR A 69 1.73 -6.62 -9.99
CA THR A 69 2.81 -6.75 -10.98
C THR A 69 3.17 -5.36 -11.55
N PRO A 70 4.45 -5.13 -11.92
CA PRO A 70 4.87 -3.87 -12.55
C PRO A 70 4.02 -3.47 -13.76
N HIS A 71 3.71 -4.44 -14.63
CA HIS A 71 2.88 -4.21 -15.82
C HIS A 71 1.45 -3.79 -15.47
N ALA A 72 0.78 -4.52 -14.56
CA ALA A 72 -0.60 -4.20 -14.18
C ALA A 72 -0.70 -2.84 -13.47
N LEU A 73 0.28 -2.51 -12.62
CA LEU A 73 0.33 -1.22 -11.93
C LEU A 73 0.54 -0.07 -12.93
N ALA A 74 1.44 -0.24 -13.90
CA ALA A 74 1.68 0.75 -14.94
C ALA A 74 0.46 0.98 -15.84
N GLU A 75 -0.20 -0.09 -16.29
CA GLU A 75 -1.44 -0.03 -17.07
C GLU A 75 -2.55 0.71 -16.31
N HIS A 76 -2.73 0.39 -15.01
CA HIS A 76 -3.69 1.09 -14.16
C HIS A 76 -3.39 2.58 -14.05
N LEU A 77 -2.12 2.94 -13.86
CA LEU A 77 -1.69 4.34 -13.76
C LEU A 77 -1.85 5.08 -15.10
N CYS A 78 -1.64 4.42 -16.23
CA CYS A 78 -1.90 5.03 -17.55
C CYS A 78 -3.39 5.22 -17.84
N GLY A 79 -4.23 4.23 -17.49
CA GLY A 79 -5.66 4.21 -17.80
C GLY A 79 -6.51 5.08 -16.88
N ASN A 80 -6.18 5.14 -15.59
CA ASN A 80 -6.91 5.95 -14.61
C ASN A 80 -6.22 7.31 -14.43
N THR A 81 -6.53 8.26 -15.32
CA THR A 81 -6.11 9.67 -15.13
C THR A 81 -6.89 10.39 -14.02
N SER A 82 -8.04 9.86 -13.56
CA SER A 82 -8.97 10.67 -12.75
C SER A 82 -9.68 9.98 -11.57
N ALA A 83 -9.46 8.70 -11.27
CA ALA A 83 -10.40 7.95 -10.39
C ALA A 83 -9.79 7.30 -9.13
N ASP A 84 -8.53 7.60 -8.79
CA ASP A 84 -7.94 7.15 -7.52
C ASP A 84 -7.49 8.39 -6.74
N ALA A 85 -8.44 9.30 -6.52
CA ALA A 85 -8.32 10.22 -5.41
C ALA A 85 -8.16 9.38 -4.14
N PRO A 86 -7.31 9.78 -3.18
CA PRO A 86 -7.25 9.09 -1.90
C PRO A 86 -8.65 9.21 -1.30
N SER A 87 -9.43 8.12 -1.35
CA SER A 87 -10.47 7.94 -0.35
C SER A 87 -9.72 8.00 0.97
N GLU A 88 -10.12 8.97 1.78
CA GLU A 88 -9.49 9.39 3.01
C GLU A 88 -8.85 8.24 3.79
N ALA A 89 -7.72 8.58 4.40
CA ALA A 89 -7.34 8.08 5.70
C ALA A 89 -8.37 7.13 6.32
N GLU A 90 -8.00 5.86 6.44
CA GLU A 90 -8.48 5.00 7.52
C GLU A 90 -8.04 5.62 8.86
N GLU A 91 -8.66 6.74 9.25
CA GLU A 91 -8.63 7.34 10.58
C GLU A 91 -10.02 7.90 10.88
N ALA A 92 -10.95 6.96 11.06
CA ALA A 92 -11.92 6.87 12.16
C ALA A 92 -13.19 6.21 11.62
N PRO A 93 -13.66 5.08 12.21
CA PRO A 93 -15.09 4.88 12.21
C PRO A 93 -15.65 6.11 12.91
N GLN A 94 -16.46 6.90 12.20
CA GLN A 94 -17.39 7.79 12.88
C GLN A 94 -18.22 6.87 13.74
N GLY A 95 -17.85 6.78 15.03
CA GLY A 95 -18.62 6.05 16.00
C GLY A 95 -20.05 6.58 15.91
N PRO A 96 -21.07 5.71 15.96
CA PRO A 96 -22.42 6.18 16.17
C PRO A 96 -22.39 7.16 17.34
N SER A 97 -23.09 8.28 17.20
CA SER A 97 -23.31 9.20 18.31
C SER A 97 -24.01 8.42 19.41
N GLY A 98 -23.21 7.84 20.30
CA GLY A 98 -23.64 6.84 21.26
C GLY A 98 -24.57 7.49 22.26
N SER A 99 -25.84 7.08 22.20
CA SER A 99 -26.67 7.07 23.40
C SER A 99 -25.95 6.23 24.47
N PRO A 100 -26.11 6.51 25.78
CA PRO A 100 -25.32 5.89 26.86
C PRO A 100 -25.49 4.36 27.04
N ASP A 101 -26.11 3.66 26.10
CA ASP A 101 -26.49 2.24 26.16
C ASP A 101 -25.89 1.40 25.01
N GLU A 102 -24.81 1.87 24.36
CA GLU A 102 -24.21 1.10 23.27
C GLU A 102 -23.15 0.10 23.79
N PRO A 103 -23.28 -1.21 23.47
CA PRO A 103 -22.37 -2.23 23.98
C PRO A 103 -20.97 -2.12 23.37
N ILE A 104 -19.95 -2.06 24.24
CA ILE A 104 -18.54 -2.02 23.83
C ILE A 104 -18.11 -3.40 23.33
N ALA A 105 -17.69 -3.47 22.07
CA ALA A 105 -17.07 -4.68 21.51
C ALA A 105 -15.54 -4.65 21.69
N ILE A 106 -15.01 -5.60 22.46
CA ILE A 106 -13.57 -5.84 22.57
C ILE A 106 -13.17 -6.86 21.50
N VAL A 107 -12.51 -6.40 20.44
CA VAL A 107 -12.13 -7.27 19.28
C VAL A 107 -10.73 -7.89 19.39
N GLY A 108 -10.02 -7.65 20.51
CA GLY A 108 -8.77 -8.34 20.83
C GLY A 108 -8.14 -7.88 22.14
N MET A 109 -7.61 -8.83 22.92
CA MET A 109 -6.77 -8.57 24.09
C MET A 109 -5.60 -9.55 24.12
N ALA A 110 -4.39 -9.04 24.35
CA ALA A 110 -3.20 -9.85 24.58
C ALA A 110 -2.50 -9.35 25.85
N CYS A 111 -2.48 -10.18 26.90
CA CYS A 111 -1.76 -9.90 28.14
C CYS A 111 -1.10 -11.18 28.67
N ARG A 112 0.07 -11.04 29.30
CA ARG A 112 0.64 -12.08 30.16
C ARG A 112 0.88 -11.50 31.54
N PHE A 113 -0.04 -11.76 32.47
CA PHE A 113 0.07 -11.28 33.84
C PHE A 113 0.89 -12.28 34.68
N PRO A 114 1.87 -11.83 35.48
CA PRO A 114 2.48 -12.67 36.51
C PRO A 114 1.47 -12.94 37.63
N GLY A 115 1.45 -14.18 38.16
CA GLY A 115 0.44 -14.67 39.10
C GLY A 115 0.36 -13.83 40.37
N ALA A 116 -0.78 -13.15 40.57
CA ALA A 116 -1.07 -12.43 41.80
C ALA A 116 -1.69 -13.41 42.82
N PRO A 117 -1.25 -13.43 44.09
CA PRO A 117 -2.01 -14.10 45.14
C PRO A 117 -3.30 -13.32 45.41
N SER A 118 -4.42 -14.03 45.43
CA SER A 118 -5.73 -13.49 45.82
C SER A 118 -5.66 -12.99 47.26
N LEU A 119 -6.01 -11.72 47.49
CA LEU A 119 -6.31 -11.21 48.82
C LEU A 119 -7.64 -11.80 49.30
N ALA A 120 -7.61 -12.39 50.49
CA ALA A 120 -8.76 -12.93 51.22
C ALA A 120 -9.68 -11.82 51.75
#